data_AF-A0A7D9MG94-F1
#
_entry.id   AF-A0A7D9MG94-F1
#
_cell.length_a   1.000
_cell.length_b   1.000
_cell.length_c   1.000
_cell.angle_alpha   90.00
_cell.angle_beta   90.00
_cell.angle_gamma   90.00
#
_symmetry.space_group_name_H-M   'P 1'
#
loop_
_entity.id
_entity.type
_entity.pdbx_description
1 polymer ?
#
loop_
_entity_poly.entity_id
_entity_poly.type
_entity_poly.pdbx_seq_one_letter_code
_entity_poly.pdbx_strand_id
1 'polypeptide(L)'
;MNVQALQDYLTVRGISVSGYKKAELIARAFSAEEMDLPIIMSCDEQTKVLKNDYAKKLDEFGLPDPKLISEDQKIDNLTTWQPVTLGQIFQYILKGNSTLSIS
;
A
#
# COMPACT_ATOMS: atom_id res chain seq x y z
N MET A 1 0.71 26.72 -19.57
CA MET A 1 1.02 26.15 -18.25
C MET A 1 1.75 27.18 -17.38
N ASN A 2 1.21 27.46 -16.19
CA ASN A 2 1.82 28.35 -15.19
C ASN A 2 2.87 27.58 -14.37
N VAL A 3 3.85 28.29 -13.79
CA VAL A 3 4.89 27.71 -12.92
C VAL A 3 4.28 26.98 -11.73
N GLN A 4 3.23 27.55 -11.11
CA GLN A 4 2.52 26.92 -10.00
C GLN A 4 1.94 25.55 -10.39
N ALA A 5 1.28 25.47 -11.56
CA ALA A 5 0.69 24.21 -12.03
C ALA A 5 1.75 23.13 -12.32
N LEU A 6 2.94 23.53 -12.77
CA LEU A 6 4.08 22.61 -12.92
C LEU A 6 4.57 22.10 -11.56
N GLN A 7 4.66 22.98 -10.58
CA GLN A 7 5.06 22.61 -9.23
C GLN A 7 4.05 21.67 -8.59
N ASP A 8 2.76 21.96 -8.69
CA ASP A 8 1.69 21.11 -8.16
C ASP A 8 1.72 19.72 -8.80
N TYR A 9 1.86 19.65 -10.14
CA TYR A 9 1.98 18.39 -10.89
C TYR A 9 3.18 17.55 -10.45
N LEU A 10 4.35 18.18 -10.26
CA LEU A 10 5.56 17.48 -9.80
C LEU A 10 5.47 17.07 -8.33
N THR A 11 4.84 17.91 -7.50
CA THR A 11 4.72 17.69 -6.04
C THR A 11 3.89 16.45 -5.74
N VAL A 12 2.73 16.29 -6.40
CA VAL A 12 1.90 15.10 -6.20
C VAL A 12 2.56 13.81 -6.68
N ARG A 13 3.64 13.91 -7.47
CA ARG A 13 4.45 12.77 -7.93
C ARG A 13 5.76 12.60 -7.15
N GLY A 14 5.97 13.38 -6.09
CA GLY A 14 7.18 13.33 -5.27
C GLY A 14 8.45 13.81 -5.98
N ILE A 15 8.31 14.56 -7.07
CA ILE A 15 9.44 15.05 -7.86
C ILE A 15 9.87 16.41 -7.33
N SER A 16 11.18 16.61 -7.21
CA SER A 16 11.73 17.87 -6.71
C SER A 16 11.30 19.07 -7.56
N VAL A 17 10.73 20.06 -6.90
CA VAL A 17 10.37 21.38 -7.45
C VAL A 17 11.47 22.43 -7.23
N SER A 18 12.64 22.04 -6.72
CA SER A 18 13.75 22.97 -6.51
C SER A 18 14.40 23.37 -7.85
N GLY A 19 14.53 24.68 -8.08
CA GLY A 19 14.96 25.28 -9.35
C GLY A 19 13.92 26.29 -9.85
N TYR A 20 14.26 27.59 -9.83
CA TYR A 20 13.32 28.69 -10.15
C TYR A 20 13.02 28.86 -11.65
N LYS A 21 13.65 28.07 -12.53
CA LYS A 21 13.52 28.22 -13.98
C LYS A 21 12.41 27.34 -14.52
N LYS A 22 11.44 27.98 -15.19
CA LYS A 22 10.29 27.32 -15.84
C LYS A 22 10.70 26.18 -16.78
N ALA A 23 11.80 26.33 -17.52
CA ALA A 23 12.29 25.30 -18.45
C ALA A 23 12.66 23.98 -17.76
N GLU A 24 13.27 24.05 -16.57
CA GLU A 24 13.66 22.87 -15.79
C GLU A 24 12.43 22.11 -15.28
N LEU A 25 11.42 22.85 -14.81
CA LEU A 25 10.14 22.27 -14.37
C LEU A 25 9.40 21.60 -15.54
N ILE A 26 9.41 22.21 -16.74
CA ILE A 26 8.81 21.61 -17.94
C ILE A 26 9.54 20.32 -18.31
N ALA A 27 10.88 20.32 -18.32
CA ALA A 27 11.66 19.12 -18.64
C ALA A 27 11.35 17.97 -17.67
N ARG A 28 11.28 18.25 -16.36
CA ARG A 28 10.90 17.25 -15.34
C ARG A 28 9.48 16.76 -15.51
N ALA A 29 8.52 17.65 -15.81
CA ALA A 29 7.13 17.28 -16.01
C ALA A 29 6.98 16.39 -17.26
N PHE A 30 7.70 16.70 -18.33
CA PHE A 30 7.75 15.88 -19.54
C PHE A 30 8.33 14.49 -19.25
N SER A 31 9.47 14.41 -18.56
CA SER A 31 10.04 13.11 -18.16
C SER A 31 9.10 12.32 -17.25
N ALA A 32 8.38 12.99 -16.34
CA ALA A 32 7.43 12.33 -15.45
C ALA A 32 6.23 11.73 -16.20
N GLU A 33 5.77 12.43 -17.24
CA GLU A 33 4.70 11.95 -18.12
C GLU A 33 5.18 10.77 -19.00
N GLU A 34 6.36 10.89 -19.62
CA GLU A 34 6.96 9.82 -20.43
C GLU A 34 7.21 8.53 -19.63
N MET A 35 7.49 8.67 -18.32
CA MET A 35 7.72 7.55 -17.41
C MET A 35 6.45 7.08 -16.70
N ASP A 36 5.29 7.66 -17.01
CA ASP A 36 3.98 7.38 -16.37
C ASP A 36 4.07 7.36 -14.83
N LEU A 37 4.72 8.37 -14.25
CA LEU A 37 4.96 8.40 -12.81
C LEU A 37 3.64 8.54 -12.03
N PRO A 38 3.31 7.61 -11.12
CA PRO A 38 2.04 7.64 -10.41
C PRO A 38 1.95 8.82 -9.44
N ILE A 39 0.72 9.19 -9.11
CA ILE A 39 0.47 10.14 -8.01
C ILE A 39 0.82 9.43 -6.71
N ILE A 40 1.70 10.02 -5.92
CA ILE A 40 1.98 9.58 -4.55
C ILE A 40 0.79 10.02 -3.70
N MET A 41 -0.01 9.04 -3.25
CA MET A 41 -1.08 9.28 -2.29
C MET A 41 -0.49 9.95 -1.04
N SER A 42 -1.21 10.93 -0.49
CA SER A 42 -0.82 11.53 0.78
C SER A 42 -0.81 10.47 1.90
N CYS A 43 -0.04 10.70 2.98
CA CYS A 43 -0.02 9.77 4.12
C CYS A 43 -1.41 9.54 4.71
N ASP A 44 -2.28 10.56 4.70
CA ASP A 44 -3.66 10.47 5.19
C ASP A 44 -4.51 9.56 4.30
N GLU A 45 -4.39 9.69 2.98
CA GLU A 45 -5.07 8.81 2.03
C GLU A 45 -4.58 7.37 2.13
N GLN A 46 -3.26 7.16 2.23
CA GLN A 46 -2.68 5.83 2.44
C GLN A 46 -3.19 5.20 3.74
N THR A 47 -3.28 5.98 4.82
CA THR A 47 -3.80 5.52 6.11
C THR A 47 -5.28 5.13 5.99
N LYS A 48 -6.06 5.89 5.24
CA LYS A 48 -7.48 5.59 5.00
C LYS A 48 -7.66 4.31 4.20
N VAL A 49 -6.88 4.13 3.13
CA VAL A 49 -6.87 2.89 2.33
C VAL A 49 -6.52 1.70 3.22
N LEU A 50 -5.44 1.80 4.01
CA LEU A 50 -5.00 0.73 4.89
C LEU A 50 -6.05 0.35 5.93
N LYS A 51 -6.72 1.33 6.54
CA LYS A 51 -7.82 1.09 7.50
C LYS A 51 -9.01 0.39 6.84
N ASN A 52 -9.36 0.78 5.61
CA ASN A 52 -10.44 0.16 4.87
C ASN A 52 -10.09 -1.28 4.48
N ASP A 53 -8.89 -1.52 3.97
CA ASP A 53 -8.42 -2.86 3.60
C ASP A 53 -8.39 -3.80 4.82
N TYR A 54 -7.95 -3.27 5.97
CA TYR A 54 -7.97 -3.99 7.22
C TYR A 54 -9.39 -4.41 7.63
N ALA A 55 -10.33 -3.45 7.65
CA ALA A 55 -11.72 -3.73 8.01
C ALA A 55 -12.37 -4.72 7.03
N LYS A 56 -12.10 -4.57 5.73
CA LYS A 56 -12.61 -5.48 4.69
C LYS A 56 -12.10 -6.90 4.88
N LYS A 57 -10.81 -7.08 5.21
CA LYS A 57 -10.25 -8.41 5.49
C LYS A 57 -10.87 -9.05 6.73
N LEU A 58 -11.07 -8.27 7.80
CA LEU A 58 -11.75 -8.79 8.99
C LEU A 58 -13.15 -9.29 8.64
N ASP A 59 -13.91 -8.52 7.86
CA ASP A 59 -15.25 -8.89 7.41
C ASP A 59 -15.24 -10.14 6.49
N GLU A 60 -14.33 -10.19 5.51
CA GLU A 60 -14.20 -11.31 4.56
C GLU A 60 -13.99 -12.66 5.26
N PHE A 61 -13.24 -12.67 6.35
CA PHE A 61 -12.95 -13.89 7.12
C PHE A 61 -13.82 -14.04 8.37
N GLY A 62 -14.78 -13.14 8.60
CA GLY A 62 -15.64 -13.14 9.79
C GLY A 62 -14.86 -13.04 11.11
N LEU A 63 -13.71 -12.35 11.08
CA LEU A 63 -12.80 -12.24 12.22
C LEU A 63 -13.15 -11.02 13.07
N PRO A 64 -13.20 -11.14 14.41
CA PRO A 64 -13.29 -9.99 15.29
C PRO A 64 -12.03 -9.14 15.20
N ASP A 65 -12.15 -7.83 15.39
CA ASP A 65 -10.99 -6.93 15.40
C ASP A 65 -10.07 -7.27 16.59
N PRO A 66 -8.84 -7.77 16.37
CA PRO A 66 -7.91 -8.15 17.43
C PRO A 66 -7.53 -7.01 18.39
N LYS A 67 -7.73 -5.75 18.01
CA LYS A 67 -7.51 -4.60 18.92
C LYS A 67 -8.64 -4.40 19.91
N LEU A 68 -9.82 -4.95 19.61
CA LEU A 68 -11.02 -4.85 20.44
C LEU A 68 -11.28 -6.11 21.28
N ILE A 69 -10.53 -7.19 21.02
CA ILE A 69 -10.59 -8.43 21.80
C ILE A 69 -10.00 -8.16 23.19
N SER A 70 -10.79 -8.46 24.23
CA SER A 70 -10.36 -8.36 25.62
C SER A 70 -9.36 -9.47 25.97
N GLU A 71 -8.47 -9.23 26.94
CA GLU A 71 -7.41 -10.21 27.30
C GLU A 71 -7.95 -11.58 27.70
N ASP A 72 -9.14 -11.64 28.30
CA ASP A 72 -9.85 -12.86 28.65
C ASP A 72 -10.37 -13.66 27.45
N GLN A 73 -10.55 -13.01 26.29
CA GLN A 73 -10.95 -13.64 25.04
C GLN A 73 -9.77 -14.02 24.14
N LYS A 74 -8.55 -13.58 24.49
CA LYS A 74 -7.34 -14.01 23.79
C LYS A 74 -7.02 -15.45 24.16
N ILE A 75 -7.43 -16.36 23.29
CA ILE A 75 -7.10 -17.77 23.41
C ILE A 75 -5.62 -17.95 23.03
N ASP A 76 -4.74 -17.88 24.02
CA ASP A 76 -3.29 -18.18 23.89
C ASP A 76 -3.00 -19.70 23.79
N ASN A 77 -4.05 -20.50 23.61
CA ASN A 77 -3.94 -21.94 23.59
C ASN A 77 -3.69 -22.46 22.17
N LEU A 78 -2.41 -22.64 21.84
CA LEU A 78 -1.95 -23.25 20.57
C LEU A 78 -2.55 -24.64 20.29
N THR A 79 -3.11 -25.34 21.30
CA THR A 79 -3.75 -26.64 21.09
C THR A 79 -5.13 -26.56 20.43
N THR A 80 -5.77 -25.39 20.38
CA THR A 80 -7.05 -25.20 19.66
C THR A 80 -6.87 -24.83 18.20
N TRP A 81 -5.63 -24.59 17.77
CA TRP A 81 -5.34 -24.27 16.39
C TRP A 81 -5.53 -25.52 15.53
N GLN A 82 -6.07 -25.35 14.33
CA GLN A 82 -6.17 -26.44 13.38
C GLN A 82 -4.76 -27.01 13.13
N PRO A 83 -4.58 -28.33 13.13
CA PRO A 83 -3.27 -28.93 12.91
C PRO A 83 -2.79 -28.58 11.51
N VAL A 84 -1.84 -27.65 11.43
CA VAL A 84 -1.23 -27.23 10.16
C VAL A 84 -0.02 -28.10 9.92
N THR A 85 -0.02 -28.85 8.83
CA THR A 85 1.16 -29.61 8.41
C THR A 85 2.17 -28.67 7.76
N LEU A 86 3.46 -28.99 7.89
CA LEU A 86 4.53 -28.24 7.26
C LEU A 86 4.32 -28.11 5.72
N GLY A 87 3.75 -29.14 5.10
CA GLY A 87 3.38 -29.12 3.68
C GLY A 87 2.33 -28.06 3.31
N GLN A 88 1.32 -27.84 4.16
CA GLN A 88 0.31 -26.80 3.94
C GLN A 88 0.91 -25.39 4.07
N ILE A 89 1.83 -25.21 5.02
CA ILE A 89 2.57 -23.96 5.20
C ILE A 89 3.39 -23.67 3.94
N PHE A 90 4.17 -24.65 3.46
CA PHE A 90 4.93 -24.50 2.21
C PHE A 90 4.03 -24.24 1.00
N GLN A 91 2.89 -24.92 0.89
CA GLN A 91 1.96 -24.69 -0.22
C GLN A 91 1.41 -23.27 -0.22
N TYR A 92 1.08 -22.70 0.94
CA TYR A 92 0.63 -21.31 1.05
C TYR A 92 1.73 -20.32 0.67
N ILE A 93 2.96 -20.51 1.20
CA ILE A 93 4.12 -19.67 0.88
C ILE A 93 4.43 -19.70 -0.62
N LEU A 94 4.43 -20.90 -1.23
CA LEU A 94 4.70 -21.08 -2.65
C LEU A 94 3.59 -20.48 -3.53
N LYS A 95 2.32 -20.60 -3.12
CA LYS A 95 1.19 -19.96 -3.82
C LYS A 95 1.26 -18.43 -3.73
N GLY A 96 1.63 -17.86 -2.58
CA GLY A 96 1.81 -16.41 -2.42
C GLY A 96 2.93 -15.83 -3.28
N ASN A 97 3.96 -16.62 -3.59
CA ASN A 97 5.04 -16.23 -4.50
C ASN A 97 4.68 -16.39 -5.99
N SER A 98 3.56 -17.06 -6.31
CA SER A 98 3.13 -17.30 -7.70
C SER A 98 2.42 -16.08 -8.30
N THR A 99 1.88 -15.17 -7.46
CA THR A 99 1.23 -13.92 -7.90
C THR A 99 2.19 -12.74 -8.06
N LEU A 100 3.50 -12.94 -7.82
CA LEU A 100 4.56 -11.97 -8.10
C LEU A 100 5.37 -12.32 -9.36
N SER A 101 4.82 -13.16 -10.26
CA SER A 101 5.35 -13.27 -11.62
C SER A 101 4.98 -12.02 -12.40
N ILE A 102 5.87 -11.05 -12.34
CA ILE A 102 6.00 -9.92 -13.26
C ILE A 102 5.69 -10.42 -14.68
N SER A 103 4.64 -9.86 -15.28
CA SER A 103 4.44 -9.80 -16.74
C SER A 103 4.42 -8.32 -17.11
#